data_AF-A0A2E7GYW6-F1
#
_entry.id   AF-A0A2E7GYW6-F1
#
_cell.length_a   1.000
_cell.length_b   1.000
_cell.length_c   1.000
_cell.angle_alpha   90.00
_cell.angle_beta   90.00
_cell.angle_gamma   90.00
#
_symmetry.space_group_name_H-M   'P 1'
#
loop_
_entity.id
_entity.type
_entity.pdbx_description
1 polymer ?
#
loop_
_entity_poly.entity_id
_entity_poly.type
_entity_poly.pdbx_seq_one_letter_code
_entity_poly.pdbx_strand_id
1 'polypeptide(L)'
;MERIESLDEIVERYCVSSNPVLRRLYFGLGLLFIGFAIIGIWVPGWPTVSWAVPAAFLFSYSSERMFRWTMTNRFFGTAMFEYYATGKTIPRHTKSGIIALIGLMSTTSAVFVWYVSTLGEGVVSDPSSWDGADPGFGSITIILVGIVGAWYVASKVSVREVG
;
A
#
# COMPACT_ATOMS: atom_id res chain seq x y z
N MET A 1 2.48 12.22 21.26
CA MET A 1 1.66 11.01 21.48
C MET A 1 2.44 10.12 22.42
N GLU A 2 1.85 9.70 23.54
CA GLU A 2 2.46 8.70 24.42
C GLU A 2 2.68 7.41 23.64
N ARG A 3 3.90 6.88 23.68
CA ARG A 3 4.26 5.62 23.04
C ARG A 3 3.60 4.51 23.84
N ILE A 4 2.81 3.68 23.16
CA ILE A 4 2.24 2.49 23.81
C ILE A 4 3.34 1.43 23.87
N GLU A 5 3.82 1.13 25.08
CA GLU A 5 4.91 0.16 25.28
C GLU A 5 4.42 -1.29 25.30
N SER A 6 3.15 -1.52 25.64
CA SER A 6 2.60 -2.87 25.78
C SER A 6 1.81 -3.32 24.55
N LEU A 7 2.08 -4.53 24.06
CA LEU A 7 1.33 -5.15 22.96
C LEU A 7 -0.15 -5.34 23.31
N ASP A 8 -0.45 -5.62 24.57
CA ASP A 8 -1.80 -5.88 25.05
C ASP A 8 -2.67 -4.61 24.96
N GLU A 9 -2.11 -3.45 25.29
CA GLU A 9 -2.80 -2.16 25.19
C GLU A 9 -3.04 -1.75 23.72
N ILE A 10 -2.13 -2.08 22.80
CA ILE A 10 -2.36 -1.89 21.35
C ILE A 10 -3.52 -2.77 20.88
N VAL A 11 -3.53 -4.04 21.28
CA VAL A 11 -4.60 -4.98 20.92
C VAL A 11 -5.93 -4.48 21.48
N GLU A 12 -5.99 -4.13 22.76
CA GLU A 12 -7.22 -3.64 23.39
C GLU A 12 -7.74 -2.34 22.78
N ARG A 13 -6.85 -1.42 22.39
CA ARG A 13 -7.21 -0.13 21.78
C ARG A 13 -7.71 -0.25 20.34
N TYR A 14 -7.22 -1.22 19.57
CA TYR A 14 -7.50 -1.35 18.14
C TYR A 14 -8.32 -2.58 17.75
N CYS A 15 -8.46 -3.56 18.64
CA CYS A 15 -9.34 -4.69 18.42
C CYS A 15 -10.77 -4.33 18.82
N VAL A 16 -11.65 -4.31 17.82
CA VAL A 16 -13.08 -4.08 18.01
C VAL A 16 -13.79 -5.39 17.74
N SER A 17 -14.49 -5.92 18.74
CA SER A 17 -15.38 -7.08 18.57
C SER A 17 -16.51 -6.70 17.61
N SER A 18 -16.53 -7.33 16.44
CA SER A 18 -17.56 -7.12 15.42
C SER A 18 -18.36 -8.41 15.17
N ASN A 19 -19.54 -8.24 14.57
CA ASN A 19 -20.48 -9.34 14.26
C ASN A 19 -19.74 -10.56 13.64
N PRO A 20 -20.06 -11.80 14.08
CA PRO A 20 -19.37 -13.02 13.62
C PRO A 20 -19.28 -13.19 12.10
N VAL A 21 -20.21 -12.61 11.34
CA VAL A 21 -20.19 -12.63 9.86
C VAL A 21 -19.12 -11.68 9.30
N LEU A 22 -19.11 -10.42 9.73
CA LEU A 22 -18.09 -9.45 9.32
C LEU A 22 -16.70 -9.90 9.76
N ARG A 23 -16.59 -10.48 10.96
CA ARG A 23 -15.37 -11.07 11.47
C ARG A 23 -14.75 -12.07 10.49
N ARG A 24 -15.56 -12.94 9.89
CA ARG A 24 -15.10 -13.96 8.92
C ARG A 24 -14.73 -13.37 7.57
N LEU A 25 -15.47 -12.36 7.10
CA LEU A 25 -15.12 -11.60 5.90
C LEU A 25 -13.76 -10.90 6.06
N TYR A 26 -13.57 -10.14 7.14
CA TYR A 26 -12.31 -9.46 7.42
C TYR A 26 -11.17 -10.45 7.66
N PHE A 27 -11.44 -11.63 8.23
CA PHE A 27 -10.45 -12.69 8.36
C PHE A 27 -9.94 -13.18 7.01
N GLY A 28 -10.87 -13.53 6.10
CA GLY A 28 -10.52 -14.01 4.77
C GLY A 28 -9.78 -12.95 3.96
N LEU A 29 -10.22 -11.70 4.05
CA LEU A 29 -9.57 -10.58 3.37
C LEU A 29 -8.16 -10.31 3.94
N GLY A 30 -8.01 -10.34 5.27
CA GLY A 30 -6.71 -10.22 5.93
C GLY A 30 -5.75 -11.35 5.54
N LEU A 31 -6.23 -12.58 5.41
CA LEU A 31 -5.44 -13.72 4.96
C LEU A 31 -4.99 -13.56 3.50
N LEU A 32 -5.81 -12.98 2.65
CA LEU A 32 -5.43 -12.70 1.27
C LEU A 32 -4.28 -11.70 1.20
N PHE A 33 -4.36 -10.60 1.96
CA PHE A 33 -3.29 -9.60 2.03
C PHE A 33 -2.02 -10.13 2.71
N ILE A 34 -2.14 -10.95 3.76
CA ILE A 34 -0.98 -11.59 4.39
C ILE A 34 -0.29 -12.54 3.42
N GLY A 35 -1.05 -13.23 2.56
CA GLY A 35 -0.53 -14.07 1.49
C GLY A 35 0.37 -13.29 0.54
N PHE A 36 -0.08 -12.12 0.06
CA PHE A 36 0.75 -11.24 -0.76
C PHE A 36 1.97 -10.70 -0.03
N ALA A 37 1.84 -10.36 1.26
CA ALA A 37 2.98 -9.94 2.07
C ALA A 37 4.04 -11.05 2.19
N ILE A 38 3.62 -12.31 2.34
CA ILE A 38 4.52 -13.47 2.43
C ILE A 38 5.19 -13.75 1.08
N ILE A 39 4.45 -13.71 -0.02
CA ILE A 39 5.02 -13.89 -1.37
C ILE A 39 6.11 -12.84 -1.63
N GLY A 40 5.85 -11.59 -1.24
CA GLY A 40 6.81 -10.52 -1.39
C GLY A 40 8.11 -10.68 -0.60
N ILE A 41 8.17 -11.55 0.41
CA ILE A 41 9.44 -11.83 1.13
C ILE A 41 10.45 -12.48 0.18
N TRP A 42 9.96 -13.26 -0.79
CA TRP A 42 10.79 -13.96 -1.77
C TRP A 42 11.05 -13.12 -3.03
N VAL A 43 10.27 -12.05 -3.24
CA VAL A 43 10.36 -11.18 -4.42
C VAL A 43 11.09 -9.88 -4.04
N PRO A 44 12.37 -9.71 -4.42
CA PRO A 44 13.09 -8.48 -4.14
C PRO A 44 12.41 -7.28 -4.82
N GLY A 45 12.21 -6.19 -4.09
CA GLY A 45 11.51 -4.98 -4.56
C GLY A 45 9.98 -5.00 -4.33
N TRP A 46 9.40 -6.10 -3.86
CA TRP A 46 7.98 -6.15 -3.50
C TRP A 46 7.72 -5.47 -2.15
N PRO A 47 6.73 -4.57 -2.04
CA PRO A 47 6.47 -3.82 -0.82
C PRO A 47 5.70 -4.67 0.22
N THR A 48 6.38 -5.63 0.85
CA THR A 48 5.80 -6.57 1.84
C THR A 48 5.10 -5.87 2.99
N VAL A 49 5.69 -4.80 3.53
CA VAL A 49 5.13 -4.01 4.62
C VAL A 49 3.83 -3.31 4.19
N SER A 50 3.75 -2.81 2.96
CA SER A 50 2.55 -2.15 2.44
C SER A 50 1.34 -3.09 2.36
N TRP A 51 1.56 -4.39 2.15
CA TRP A 51 0.51 -5.41 2.19
C TRP A 51 0.22 -5.90 3.61
N ALA A 52 1.22 -5.94 4.48
CA ALA A 52 1.07 -6.34 5.88
C ALA A 52 0.26 -5.33 6.71
N VAL A 53 0.36 -4.02 6.42
CA VAL A 53 -0.39 -2.96 7.11
C VAL A 53 -1.92 -3.13 7.01
N PRO A 54 -2.52 -3.20 5.80
CA PRO A 54 -3.95 -3.45 5.68
C PRO A 54 -4.34 -4.83 6.21
N ALA A 55 -3.47 -5.85 6.08
CA ALA A 55 -3.72 -7.17 6.68
C ALA A 55 -3.86 -7.08 8.21
N ALA A 56 -2.94 -6.38 8.89
CA ALA A 56 -3.02 -6.17 10.33
C ALA A 56 -4.26 -5.38 10.73
N PHE A 57 -4.62 -4.34 9.96
CA PHE A 57 -5.84 -3.58 10.18
C PHE A 57 -7.08 -4.49 10.09
N LEU A 58 -7.17 -5.34 9.07
CA LEU A 58 -8.27 -6.30 8.93
C LEU A 58 -8.29 -7.33 10.06
N PHE A 59 -7.13 -7.79 10.50
CA PHE A 59 -7.02 -8.67 11.65
C PHE A 59 -7.39 -8.00 12.97
N SER A 60 -7.20 -6.68 13.13
CA SER A 60 -7.63 -6.00 14.35
C SER A 60 -9.15 -6.06 14.52
N TYR A 61 -9.93 -5.97 13.44
CA TYR A 61 -11.39 -6.12 13.49
C TYR A 61 -11.89 -7.57 13.54
N SER A 62 -11.02 -8.52 13.16
CA SER A 62 -11.41 -9.92 13.00
C SER A 62 -10.91 -10.82 14.15
N SER A 63 -9.63 -10.79 14.49
CA SER A 63 -9.05 -11.76 15.42
C SER A 63 -7.81 -11.22 16.09
N GLU A 64 -7.92 -11.01 17.40
CA GLU A 64 -6.81 -10.61 18.27
C GLU A 64 -5.59 -11.52 18.11
N ARG A 65 -5.79 -12.84 17.98
CA ARG A 65 -4.67 -13.79 17.85
C ARG A 65 -3.85 -13.57 16.59
N MET A 66 -4.52 -13.30 15.46
CA MET A 66 -3.83 -13.00 14.19
C MET A 66 -3.24 -11.60 14.17
N PHE A 67 -3.91 -10.64 14.80
CA PHE A 67 -3.39 -9.29 14.96
C PHE A 67 -2.07 -9.30 15.76
N ARG A 68 -2.05 -10.03 16.90
CA ARG A 68 -0.83 -10.27 17.70
C ARG A 68 0.27 -10.93 16.87
N TRP A 69 -0.05 -11.98 16.12
CA TRP A 69 0.92 -12.67 15.28
C TRP A 69 1.54 -11.74 14.23
N THR A 70 0.76 -10.83 13.66
CA THR A 70 1.22 -9.88 12.66
C THR A 70 2.23 -8.88 13.24
N MET A 71 2.13 -8.58 14.54
CA MET A 71 3.06 -7.70 15.27
C MET A 71 4.28 -8.44 15.85
N THR A 72 4.22 -9.75 16.08
CA THR A 72 5.32 -10.52 16.67
C THR A 72 6.19 -11.27 15.65
N ASN A 73 5.79 -11.33 14.39
CA ASN A 73 6.51 -12.09 13.36
C ASN A 73 7.88 -11.49 12.99
N ARG A 74 8.87 -12.34 12.68
CA ARG A 74 10.27 -11.94 12.44
C ARG A 74 10.52 -11.05 11.21
N PHE A 75 9.61 -11.03 10.25
CA PHE A 75 9.84 -10.37 8.95
C PHE A 75 9.39 -8.90 8.94
N PHE A 76 8.15 -8.64 9.37
CA PHE A 76 7.57 -7.29 9.40
C PHE A 76 6.98 -6.92 10.78
N GLY A 77 7.06 -7.83 11.77
CA GLY A 77 6.46 -7.60 13.09
C GLY A 77 7.04 -6.38 13.80
N THR A 78 8.36 -6.19 13.77
CA THR A 78 9.00 -5.00 14.34
C THR A 78 8.48 -3.71 13.71
N ALA A 79 8.37 -3.67 12.37
CA ALA A 79 7.85 -2.51 11.65
C ALA A 79 6.37 -2.25 11.98
N MET A 80 5.56 -3.32 12.10
CA MET A 80 4.15 -3.23 12.45
C MET A 80 3.92 -2.78 13.89
N PHE A 81 4.65 -3.36 14.84
CA PHE A 81 4.62 -2.95 16.24
C PHE A 81 4.96 -1.47 16.35
N GLU A 82 6.03 -1.04 15.69
CA GLU A 82 6.48 0.34 15.79
C GLU A 82 5.52 1.33 15.11
N TYR A 83 4.84 0.91 14.05
CA TYR A 83 3.79 1.70 13.40
C TYR A 83 2.58 1.93 14.32
N TYR A 84 2.13 0.89 15.03
CA TYR A 84 0.99 1.02 15.95
C TYR A 84 1.38 1.68 17.28
N ALA A 85 2.59 1.40 17.80
CA ALA A 85 3.09 1.97 19.06
C ALA A 85 3.27 3.49 19.00
N THR A 86 3.50 4.08 17.82
CA THR A 86 3.61 5.53 17.62
C THR A 86 2.36 6.19 17.04
N GLY A 87 1.21 5.50 17.07
CA GLY A 87 -0.07 6.05 16.64
C GLY A 87 -0.23 6.20 15.12
N LYS A 88 0.21 5.19 14.35
CA LYS A 88 0.08 5.12 12.88
C LYS A 88 0.90 6.18 12.12
N THR A 89 2.07 6.52 12.65
CA THR A 89 3.00 7.46 12.03
C THR A 89 4.06 6.73 11.22
N ILE A 90 4.35 7.22 10.01
CA ILE A 90 5.28 6.59 9.07
C ILE A 90 6.61 7.37 9.06
N PRO A 91 7.77 6.71 8.92
CA PRO A 91 9.06 7.39 8.74
C PRO A 91 9.14 8.23 7.45
N ARG A 92 9.93 9.32 7.45
CA ARG A 92 10.16 10.17 6.25
C ARG A 92 10.64 9.41 5.03
N HIS A 93 11.60 8.49 5.20
CA HIS A 93 12.13 7.68 4.10
C HIS A 93 11.04 6.76 3.50
N THR A 94 10.14 6.23 4.33
CA THR A 94 9.06 5.35 3.87
C THR A 94 7.99 6.15 3.10
N LYS A 95 7.69 7.39 3.53
CA LYS A 95 6.80 8.28 2.77
C LYS A 95 7.35 8.60 1.38
N SER A 96 8.65 8.89 1.29
CA SER A 96 9.32 9.09 0.00
C SER A 96 9.26 7.83 -0.88
N GLY A 97 9.49 6.65 -0.29
CA GLY A 97 9.36 5.37 -0.99
C GLY A 97 7.95 5.11 -1.54
N ILE A 98 6.89 5.45 -0.79
CA ILE A 98 5.50 5.31 -1.25
C ILE A 98 5.24 6.25 -2.43
N ILE A 99 5.66 7.51 -2.34
CA ILE A 99 5.50 8.48 -3.43
C ILE A 99 6.26 8.01 -4.68
N ALA A 100 7.50 7.52 -4.50
CA ALA A 100 8.32 6.98 -5.59
C ALA A 100 7.66 5.76 -6.24
N LEU A 101 7.08 4.85 -5.46
CA LEU A 101 6.39 3.67 -5.98
C LEU A 101 5.10 4.03 -6.72
N ILE A 102 4.30 4.97 -6.20
CA ILE A 102 3.11 5.49 -6.89
C ILE A 102 3.53 6.11 -8.23
N GLY A 103 4.57 6.94 -8.23
CA GLY A 103 5.13 7.52 -9.44
C GLY A 103 5.54 6.44 -10.43
N LEU A 104 6.38 5.50 -10.00
CA LEU A 104 6.89 4.43 -10.85
C LEU A 104 5.76 3.59 -11.45
N MET A 105 4.82 3.11 -10.64
CA MET A 105 3.69 2.30 -11.11
C MET A 105 2.78 3.08 -12.09
N SER A 106 2.49 4.34 -11.77
CA SER A 106 1.65 5.20 -12.63
C SER A 106 2.34 5.50 -13.95
N THR A 107 3.65 5.79 -13.92
CA THR A 107 4.43 6.04 -15.13
C THR A 107 4.56 4.78 -15.99
N THR A 108 4.87 3.62 -15.40
CA THR A 108 4.96 2.35 -16.16
C THR A 108 3.61 1.99 -16.80
N SER A 109 2.51 2.19 -16.07
CA SER A 109 1.17 1.93 -16.58
C SER A 109 0.78 2.91 -17.69
N ALA A 110 1.08 4.20 -17.51
CA ALA A 110 0.82 5.22 -18.53
C ALA A 110 1.62 4.99 -19.82
N VAL A 111 2.90 4.61 -19.71
CA VAL A 111 3.73 4.26 -20.86
C VAL A 111 3.21 3.01 -21.57
N PHE A 112 2.80 1.99 -20.82
CA PHE A 112 2.23 0.78 -21.40
C PHE A 112 0.92 1.06 -22.14
N VAL A 113 0.00 1.81 -21.54
CA VAL A 113 -1.26 2.22 -22.18
C VAL A 113 -1.00 3.11 -23.38
N TRP A 114 -0.05 4.04 -23.31
CA TRP A 114 0.32 4.85 -24.46
C TRP A 114 0.89 3.99 -25.60
N TYR A 115 1.76 3.03 -25.30
CA TYR A 115 2.35 2.12 -26.29
C TYR A 115 1.30 1.23 -26.97
N VAL A 116 0.32 0.70 -26.20
CA VAL A 116 -0.70 -0.21 -26.75
C VAL A 116 -1.87 0.54 -27.38
N SER A 117 -2.38 1.58 -26.72
CA SER A 117 -3.64 2.24 -27.08
C SER A 117 -3.46 3.51 -27.92
N THR A 118 -2.30 4.18 -27.85
CA THR A 118 -2.07 5.47 -28.53
C THR A 118 -1.07 5.37 -29.68
N LEU A 119 -0.01 4.58 -29.55
CA LEU A 119 0.98 4.40 -30.61
C LEU A 119 0.48 3.46 -31.73
N GLY A 120 -0.16 2.34 -31.37
CA GLY A 120 -0.65 1.35 -32.36
C GLY A 120 0.48 0.81 -33.25
N GLU A 121 0.27 0.83 -34.57
CA GLU A 121 1.31 0.51 -35.57
C GLU A 121 2.13 1.74 -36.03
N GLY A 122 1.88 2.91 -35.45
CA GLY A 122 2.56 4.16 -35.77
C GLY A 122 4.04 4.18 -35.35
N VAL A 123 4.82 5.08 -35.96
CA VAL A 123 6.24 5.24 -35.63
C VAL A 123 6.37 6.19 -34.44
N VAL A 124 7.13 5.79 -33.41
CA VAL A 124 7.35 6.60 -32.19
C VAL A 124 7.87 8.00 -32.50
N SER A 125 8.68 8.14 -33.55
CA SER A 125 9.30 9.41 -33.95
C SER A 125 8.39 10.37 -34.73
N ASP A 126 7.20 9.92 -35.17
CA ASP A 126 6.28 10.76 -35.94
C ASP A 126 4.88 10.75 -35.32
N PRO A 127 4.52 11.78 -34.53
CA PRO A 127 3.21 11.90 -33.90
C PRO A 127 2.02 11.89 -34.85
N SER A 128 2.24 12.26 -36.12
CA SER A 128 1.17 12.25 -37.13
C SER A 128 0.83 10.84 -37.64
N SER A 129 1.69 9.86 -37.37
CA SER A 129 1.52 8.46 -37.75
C SER A 129 0.82 7.60 -36.68
N TRP A 130 0.49 8.18 -35.53
CA TRP A 130 -0.13 7.47 -34.42
C TRP A 130 -1.61 7.20 -34.73
N ASP A 131 -1.95 5.95 -35.00
CA ASP A 131 -3.30 5.48 -35.36
C ASP A 131 -3.95 4.63 -34.26
N GLY A 132 -3.49 4.79 -33.01
CA GLY A 132 -4.03 4.08 -31.86
C GLY A 132 -5.51 4.42 -31.61
N ALA A 133 -6.26 3.44 -31.09
CA ALA A 133 -7.69 3.58 -30.80
C ALA A 133 -8.01 4.74 -29.83
N ASP A 134 -7.06 5.10 -28.96
CA ASP A 134 -7.18 6.21 -28.02
C ASP A 134 -6.13 7.29 -28.32
N PRO A 135 -6.54 8.56 -28.53
CA PRO A 135 -5.62 9.68 -28.81
C PRO A 135 -4.78 10.13 -27.59
N GLY A 136 -4.71 9.32 -26.53
CA GLY A 136 -3.91 9.57 -25.32
C GLY A 136 -4.72 9.81 -24.04
N PHE A 137 -6.06 9.78 -24.08
CA PHE A 137 -6.88 9.99 -22.89
C PHE A 137 -6.59 8.98 -21.77
N GLY A 138 -6.31 7.72 -22.10
CA GLY A 138 -6.00 6.67 -21.12
C GLY A 138 -4.70 6.95 -20.34
N SER A 139 -3.60 7.24 -21.04
CA SER A 139 -2.30 7.52 -20.41
C SER A 139 -2.33 8.83 -19.61
N ILE A 140 -2.98 9.89 -20.12
CA ILE A 140 -3.16 11.15 -19.40
C ILE A 140 -3.95 10.94 -18.10
N THR A 141 -5.03 10.16 -18.14
CA THR A 141 -5.84 9.87 -16.95
C THR A 141 -5.02 9.15 -15.88
N ILE A 142 -4.21 8.17 -16.27
CA ILE A 142 -3.34 7.42 -15.33
C ILE A 142 -2.33 8.36 -14.66
N ILE A 143 -1.71 9.26 -15.43
CA ILE A 143 -0.76 10.25 -14.89
C ILE A 143 -1.46 11.18 -13.89
N LEU A 144 -2.64 11.70 -14.24
CA LEU A 144 -3.41 12.59 -13.34
C LEU A 144 -3.78 11.88 -12.04
N VAL A 145 -4.28 10.64 -12.11
CA VAL A 145 -4.61 9.85 -10.92
C VAL A 145 -3.36 9.58 -10.08
N GLY A 146 -2.22 9.26 -10.71
CA GLY A 146 -0.94 9.07 -10.03
C GLY A 146 -0.47 10.33 -9.29
N ILE A 147 -0.59 11.50 -9.92
CA ILE A 147 -0.24 12.80 -9.32
C ILE A 147 -1.16 13.11 -8.14
N VAL A 148 -2.47 12.94 -8.28
CA VAL A 148 -3.44 13.16 -7.21
C VAL A 148 -3.17 12.21 -6.03
N GLY A 149 -2.87 10.94 -6.31
CA GLY A 149 -2.50 9.95 -5.30
C GLY A 149 -1.22 10.33 -4.55
N ALA A 150 -0.18 10.74 -5.27
CA ALA A 150 1.07 11.21 -4.68
C ALA A 150 0.86 12.47 -3.82
N TRP A 151 0.06 13.43 -4.30
CA TRP A 151 -0.29 14.65 -3.57
C TRP A 151 -1.10 14.37 -2.30
N TYR A 152 -2.05 13.43 -2.38
CA TYR A 152 -2.81 13.00 -1.21
C TYR A 152 -1.89 12.39 -0.15
N VAL A 153 -1.00 11.48 -0.54
CA VAL A 153 -0.02 10.89 0.39
C VAL A 153 0.90 11.99 0.97
N ALA A 154 1.33 12.94 0.15
CA ALA A 154 2.16 14.06 0.58
C ALA A 154 1.46 14.95 1.62
N SER A 155 0.18 15.25 1.45
CA SER A 155 -0.57 16.19 2.29
C SER A 155 -1.22 15.55 3.52
N LYS A 156 -1.76 14.33 3.40
CA LYS A 156 -2.56 13.69 4.46
C LYS A 156 -1.78 12.77 5.39
N VAL A 157 -0.61 12.27 4.98
CA VAL A 157 0.18 11.33 5.80
C VAL A 157 1.09 12.09 6.76
N SER A 158 0.82 11.95 8.05
CA SER A 158 1.66 12.45 9.14
C SER A 158 2.97 11.66 9.22
N VAL A 159 4.07 12.39 9.37
CA VAL A 159 5.42 11.82 9.31
C VAL A 159 6.11 12.03 10.64
N ARG A 160 6.83 11.00 11.11
CA ARG A 160 7.73 11.13 12.26
C ARG A 160 9.17 11.30 11.80
N GLU A 161 9.92 12.15 12.50
CA GLU A 161 11.38 12.19 12.36
C GLU A 161 11.95 10.95 13.04
N VAL A 162 12.70 10.16 12.26
CA VAL A 162 13.54 9.09 12.82
C VAL A 162 14.90 9.76 12.98
N GLY A 163 15.21 10.12 14.22
CA GLY A 163 16.53 10.63 14.62
C GLY A 163 17.56 9.52 14.68
#